data_AF-N1QMJ8-F1
#
_entry.id   AF-N1QMJ8-F1
#
_cell.length_a   1.000
_cell.length_b   1.000
_cell.length_c   1.000
_cell.angle_alpha   90.00
_cell.angle_beta   90.00
_cell.angle_gamma   90.00
#
_symmetry.space_group_name_H-M   'P 1'
#
loop_
_entity.id
_entity.type
_entity.pdbx_description
1 polymer ?
#
loop_
_entity_poly.entity_id
_entity_poly.type
_entity_poly.pdbx_seq_one_letter_code
_entity_poly.pdbx_strand_id
1 'polypeptide(L)' 'MSETPVMSCPSGGTFYACGDGSKFTGCCGSNPCTVGCPAGWLEPTSFDTSQYGVFADQQCSTGLFYTCNFTSPPF' A
#
# COMPACT_ATOMS: atom_id res chain seq x y z
N MET A 1 -11.12 -16.15 -10.00
CA MET A 1 -11.58 -14.75 -9.95
C MET A 1 -10.39 -13.93 -9.52
N SER A 2 -10.00 -12.89 -10.26
CA SER A 2 -8.85 -12.07 -9.89
C SER A 2 -9.31 -11.17 -8.74
N GLU A 3 -9.13 -11.66 -7.53
CA GLU A 3 -9.46 -10.92 -6.32
C GLU A 3 -8.41 -9.82 -6.16
N THR A 4 -8.84 -8.56 -6.11
CA THR A 4 -7.94 -7.44 -5.88
C THR A 4 -7.55 -7.43 -4.40
N PRO A 5 -6.26 -7.30 -4.04
CA PRO A 5 -5.85 -7.21 -2.64
C PRO A 5 -6.55 -6.02 -1.99
N VAL A 6 -7.20 -6.28 -0.85
CA VAL A 6 -7.94 -5.29 -0.08
C VAL A 6 -6.95 -4.51 0.77
N MET A 7 -6.51 -3.38 0.23
CA MET A 7 -5.68 -2.40 0.92
C MET A 7 -6.57 -1.32 1.54
N SER A 8 -6.30 -0.98 2.79
CA SER A 8 -7.10 -0.05 3.59
C SER A 8 -6.21 0.98 4.28
N CYS A 9 -6.76 2.17 4.52
CA CYS A 9 -6.07 3.27 5.16
C CYS A 9 -6.72 3.56 6.53
N PRO A 10 -6.32 2.87 7.61
CA PRO A 10 -6.97 2.95 8.91
C PRO A 10 -6.90 4.34 9.55
N SER A 11 -5.82 5.09 9.28
CA SER A 11 -5.64 6.46 9.79
C SER A 11 -6.25 7.54 8.88
N GLY A 12 -6.83 7.14 7.74
CA GLY A 12 -7.38 8.06 6.73
C GLY A 12 -6.54 8.15 5.46
N GLY A 13 -7.03 8.91 4.48
CA GLY A 13 -6.44 9.00 3.15
C GLY A 13 -7.01 7.98 2.17
N THR A 14 -6.34 7.84 1.03
CA THR A 14 -6.71 6.90 -0.04
C THR A 14 -5.49 6.07 -0.40
N PHE A 15 -5.70 4.77 -0.64
CA PHE A 15 -4.63 3.90 -1.11
C PHE A 15 -4.37 4.20 -2.59
N TYR A 16 -3.11 4.46 -2.92
CA TYR A 16 -2.65 4.68 -4.28
C TYR A 16 -1.59 3.65 -4.63
N ALA A 17 -1.68 3.08 -5.83
CA ALA A 17 -0.64 2.27 -6.45
C ALA A 17 -0.34 2.88 -7.82
N CYS A 18 0.68 3.74 -7.88
CA CYS A 18 0.97 4.57 -9.05
C CYS A 18 1.83 3.80 -10.05
N GLY A 19 1.24 3.45 -11.19
CA GLY A 19 1.94 2.77 -12.29
C GLY A 19 2.96 3.65 -13.00
N ASP A 20 2.76 4.97 -13.03
CA ASP A 20 3.61 5.97 -13.68
C ASP A 20 3.90 7.16 -12.75
N GLY A 21 4.95 7.93 -13.06
CA GLY A 21 5.40 9.07 -12.25
C GLY A 21 6.19 8.65 -11.01
N SER A 22 5.69 8.96 -9.81
CA SER A 22 6.41 8.81 -8.54
C SER A 22 6.59 7.36 -8.06
N LYS A 23 5.95 6.39 -8.73
CA LYS A 23 5.93 4.96 -8.36
C LYS A 23 5.50 4.71 -6.91
N PHE A 24 4.78 5.66 -6.32
CA PHE A 24 4.29 5.56 -4.95
C PHE A 24 3.28 4.43 -4.79
N THR A 25 3.41 3.67 -3.71
CA THR A 25 2.44 2.65 -3.29
C THR A 25 2.19 2.82 -1.80
N GLY A 26 0.93 3.01 -1.41
CA GLY A 26 0.53 3.18 -0.02
C GLY A 26 -0.63 4.16 0.16
N CYS A 27 -0.94 4.49 1.41
CA CYS A 27 -1.97 5.44 1.78
C CYS A 27 -1.44 6.88 1.79
N CYS A 28 -2.15 7.76 1.08
CA CYS A 28 -1.85 9.18 1.04
C CYS A 28 -3.12 10.01 1.11
N GLY A 29 -3.10 11.16 1.78
CA GLY A 29 -4.23 12.09 1.78
C GLY A 29 -4.44 12.83 0.45
N SER A 30 -3.46 12.83 -0.45
CA SER A 30 -3.49 13.50 -1.75
C SER A 30 -3.00 12.57 -2.85
N ASN A 31 -3.30 12.86 -4.12
CA ASN A 31 -2.85 12.04 -5.23
C ASN A 31 -1.31 12.09 -5.34
N PRO A 32 -0.61 10.98 -5.06
CA PRO A 32 0.84 10.96 -5.02
C PRO A 32 1.44 10.60 -6.37
N CYS A 33 0.67 10.25 -7.40
CA CYS A 33 1.21 9.64 -8.61
C CYS A 33 2.08 10.58 -9.47
N THR A 34 1.92 11.89 -9.34
CA THR A 34 2.74 12.87 -10.09
C THR A 34 4.07 13.15 -9.41
N VAL A 35 4.08 13.40 -8.10
CA VAL A 35 5.26 13.93 -7.38
C VAL A 35 5.65 13.14 -6.12
N GLY A 36 4.85 12.16 -5.73
CA GLY A 36 4.98 11.40 -4.48
C GLY A 36 4.03 11.90 -3.40
N CYS A 37 3.93 11.16 -2.30
CA CYS A 37 3.12 11.57 -1.15
C CYS A 37 3.92 12.51 -0.25
N PRO A 38 3.42 13.72 0.05
CA PRO A 38 4.03 14.59 1.05
C PRO A 38 4.08 13.90 2.43
N ALA A 39 5.17 14.06 3.17
CA ALA A 39 5.36 13.36 4.45
C ALA A 39 4.24 13.59 5.48
N GLY A 40 3.67 14.80 5.54
CA GLY A 40 2.56 15.11 6.44
C GLY A 40 1.19 14.56 6.00
N TRP A 41 1.13 13.89 4.85
CA TRP A 41 -0.07 13.29 4.27
C TRP A 41 0.10 11.77 4.08
N LEU A 42 1.25 11.23 4.49
CA LEU A 42 1.58 9.82 4.43
C LEU A 42 0.91 9.11 5.60
N GLU A 43 0.12 8.09 5.30
CA GLU A 43 -0.62 7.34 6.30
C GLU A 43 -0.24 5.86 6.26
N PRO A 44 -0.33 5.13 7.38
CA PRO A 44 -0.10 3.70 7.40
C PRO A 44 -1.12 3.01 6.48
N THR A 45 -0.62 2.07 5.69
CA THR A 45 -1.46 1.15 4.92
C THR A 45 -1.66 -0.11 5.74
N SER A 46 -2.84 -0.69 5.64
CA SER A 46 -3.15 -1.97 6.23
C SER A 46 -3.82 -2.86 5.19
N PHE A 47 -3.70 -4.17 5.36
CA PHE A 47 -4.28 -5.14 4.45
C PHE A 47 -5.07 -6.18 5.24
N ASP A 48 -5.96 -6.91 4.57
CA ASP A 48 -6.67 -8.01 5.22
C ASP A 48 -5.71 -9.19 5.44
N THR A 49 -5.43 -9.53 6.70
CA THR A 49 -4.57 -10.67 7.07
C THR A 49 -4.97 -12.00 6.43
N SER A 50 -6.25 -12.18 6.07
CA SER A 50 -6.73 -13.38 5.38
C SER A 50 -6.16 -13.53 3.96
N GLN A 51 -5.66 -12.44 3.38
CA GLN A 51 -5.05 -12.41 2.05
C GLN A 51 -3.52 -12.58 2.11
N TYR A 52 -2.93 -12.69 3.31
CA TYR A 52 -1.51 -12.94 3.47
C TYR A 52 -1.11 -14.28 2.82
N GLY A 53 -0.14 -14.23 1.88
CA GLY A 53 0.30 -15.42 1.14
C GLY A 53 -0.66 -15.90 0.03
N VAL A 54 -1.80 -15.23 -0.16
CA VAL A 54 -2.72 -15.48 -1.29
C VAL A 54 -2.22 -14.77 -2.55
N PHE A 55 -1.77 -13.53 -2.38
CA PHE A 55 -1.13 -12.75 -3.44
C PHE A 55 0.38 -12.77 -3.28
N ALA A 56 1.10 -12.71 -4.39
CA ALA A 56 2.53 -12.48 -4.36
C ALA A 56 2.82 -11.14 -3.68
N ASP A 57 3.90 -11.08 -2.90
CA ASP A 57 4.36 -9.84 -2.30
C ASP A 57 4.52 -8.75 -3.36
N GLN A 58 4.19 -7.51 -2.98
CA GLN A 58 4.43 -6.40 -3.87
C GLN A 58 5.92 -6.30 -4.17
N GLN A 59 6.26 -6.21 -5.45
CA GLN A 59 7.65 -6.13 -5.90
C GLN A 59 7.82 -4.89 -6.75
N CYS A 60 8.83 -4.10 -6.45
CA CYS A 60 9.37 -3.12 -7.39
C CYS A 60 10.54 -3.77 -8.14
N SER A 61 10.92 -3.22 -9.31
CA SER A 61 12.00 -3.77 -10.15
C SER A 61 13.31 -4.04 -9.39
N THR A 62 13.55 -3.37 -8.26
CA THR A 62 14.70 -3.58 -7.37
C THR A 62 14.32 -3.55 -5.88
N GLY A 63 13.14 -4.03 -5.49
CA GLY A 63 12.73 -4.02 -4.07
C GLY A 63 11.69 -5.07 -3.71
N LEU A 64 11.88 -5.73 -2.57
CA LEU A 64 10.90 -6.60 -1.93
C LEU A 64 10.08 -5.76 -0.95
N PHE A 65 8.75 -5.77 -1.05
CA PHE A 65 7.91 -5.31 0.05
C PHE A 65 7.85 -6.41 1.11
N TYR A 66 8.06 -6.02 2.36
CA TYR A 66 7.89 -6.89 3.51
C TYR A 66 6.55 -6.58 4.15
N THR A 67 5.70 -7.59 4.30
CA THR A 67 4.42 -7.50 4.99
C THR A 67 4.52 -8.21 6.35
N CYS A 68 4.14 -7.52 7.40
CA CYS A 68 4.02 -7.98 8.77
C CYS A 68 2.57 -8.36 9.07
N ASN A 69 2.23 -9.64 8.91
CA ASN A 69 0.87 -10.13 9.17
C ASN A 69 0.46 -10.19 10.66
N PHE A 70 1.43 -10.15 11.58
CA PHE A 70 1.18 -10.32 13.02
C PHE A 70 1.10 -9.00 13.80
N THR A 71 1.17 -7.85 13.13
CA THR A 71 1.03 -6.53 13.77
C THR A 71 -0.43 -6.10 13.82
N SER A 72 -0.77 -5.19 14.73
CA SER A 72 -2.13 -4.63 14.85
C SER A 72 -2.08 -3.11 14.72
N PRO A 73 -2.58 -2.52 13.61
CA PRO A 73 -3.08 -3.20 12.41
C PRO A 73 -1.94 -3.87 11.58
N PRO A 74 -2.26 -4.89 10.78
CA PRO A 74 -1.29 -5.54 9.87
C PRO A 74 -0.83 -4.56 8.79
N PHE A 75 0.43 -4.63 8.33
CA PHE A 75 0.99 -3.77 7.27
C PHE A 75 1.96 -4.52 6.38
#